data_AF-D3MSC9-F1
#
_entry.id   AF-D3MSC9-F1
#
_cell.length_a   1.000
_cell.length_b   1.000
_cell.length_c   1.000
_cell.angle_alpha   90.00
_cell.angle_beta   90.00
_cell.angle_gamma   90.00
#
_symmetry.space_group_name_H-M   'P 1'
#
loop_
_entity.id
_entity.type
_entity.pdbx_description
1 polymer ?
#
loop_
_entity_poly.entity_id
_entity_poly.type
_entity_poly.pdbx_seq_one_letter_code
_entity_poly.pdbx_strand_id
1 'polypeptide(L)' 'MSSTSIIAKIIEIYDRNIEFDQDFFKNETIRGIEHTVIKGKLTYIPDSCDHCNGENKDYMIVKNGNQIMHKH' A
#
# COMPACT_ATOMS: atom_id res chain seq x y z
N MET A 1 9.14 10.58 -18.96
CA MET A 1 8.02 10.21 -18.08
C MET A 1 8.30 8.81 -17.54
N SER A 2 8.14 8.57 -16.24
CA SER A 2 8.43 7.26 -15.62
C SER A 2 7.32 6.25 -15.93
N SER A 3 7.67 4.99 -16.18
CA SER A 3 6.72 3.89 -16.40
C SER A 3 5.69 3.73 -15.28
N THR A 4 6.11 4.03 -14.03
CA THR A 4 5.23 4.01 -12.84
C THR A 4 4.10 5.04 -12.93
N SER A 5 4.38 6.23 -13.46
CA SER A 5 3.37 7.30 -13.62
C SER A 5 2.30 7.01 -14.67
N ILE A 6 2.63 6.18 -15.67
CA ILE A 6 1.69 5.75 -16.71
C ILE A 6 0.82 4.62 -16.16
N ILE A 7 1.41 3.63 -15.49
CA ILE A 7 0.67 2.52 -14.90
C ILE A 7 -0.31 3.01 -13.83
N ALA A 8 0.12 3.92 -12.95
CA ALA A 8 -0.75 4.58 -11.97
C ALA A 8 -1.98 5.23 -12.60
N LYS A 9 -1.82 5.89 -13.76
CA LYS A 9 -2.93 6.47 -14.53
C LYS A 9 -3.87 5.42 -15.12
N ILE A 10 -3.31 4.34 -15.69
CA ILE A 10 -4.09 3.26 -16.31
C ILE A 10 -4.96 2.53 -15.28
N ILE A 11 -4.42 2.29 -14.07
CA ILE A 11 -5.13 1.59 -13.00
C ILE A 11 -5.88 2.53 -12.06
N GLU A 12 -5.87 3.83 -12.35
CA GLU A 12 -6.51 4.90 -11.57
C GLU A 12 -6.09 4.95 -10.08
N ILE A 13 -4.86 4.53 -9.78
CA ILE A 13 -4.27 4.63 -8.44
C ILE A 13 -3.41 5.90 -8.38
N TYR A 14 -3.93 6.93 -7.70
CA TYR A 14 -3.29 8.25 -7.58
C TYR A 14 -2.84 8.59 -6.16
N ASP A 15 -2.87 7.62 -5.24
CA ASP A 15 -2.46 7.86 -3.86
C ASP A 15 -0.96 8.18 -3.82
N ARG A 16 -0.62 9.38 -3.35
CA ARG A 16 0.75 9.87 -3.22
C ARG A 16 1.59 9.05 -2.23
N ASN A 17 0.93 8.26 -1.39
CA ASN A 17 1.57 7.39 -0.42
C ASN A 17 1.78 5.98 -0.96
N ILE A 18 1.58 5.71 -2.25
CA ILE A 18 1.92 4.43 -2.87
C ILE A 18 3.21 4.57 -3.67
N GLU A 19 4.23 3.83 -3.27
CA GLU A 19 5.50 3.70 -3.99
C GLU A 19 5.54 2.39 -4.78
N PHE A 20 6.11 2.45 -5.98
CA PHE A 20 6.32 1.29 -6.84
C PHE A 20 7.82 1.01 -6.95
N ASP A 21 8.24 -0.19 -6.53
CA ASP A 21 9.62 -0.65 -6.63
C ASP A 21 10.00 -1.00 -8.08
N GLN A 22 11.26 -1.31 -8.37
CA GLN A 22 11.71 -1.67 -9.74
C GLN A 22 10.95 -2.88 -10.32
N ASP A 23 10.68 -3.90 -9.49
CA ASP A 23 9.98 -5.13 -9.89
C ASP A 23 8.48 -5.09 -9.56
N PHE A 24 7.89 -3.90 -9.53
CA PHE A 24 6.49 -3.71 -9.20
C PHE A 24 5.53 -4.39 -10.19
N PHE A 25 5.96 -4.66 -11.42
CA PHE A 25 5.13 -5.25 -12.47
C PHE A 25 5.71 -6.59 -12.90
N LYS A 26 4.92 -7.66 -12.79
CA LYS A 26 5.33 -9.00 -13.25
C LYS A 26 4.14 -9.92 -13.48
N ASN A 27 4.38 -10.97 -14.25
CA ASN A 27 3.45 -12.11 -14.29
C ASN A 27 3.78 -13.07 -13.14
N GLU A 28 2.76 -13.51 -12.41
CA GLU A 28 2.87 -14.54 -11.37
C GLU A 28 1.75 -15.57 -11.53
N THR A 29 2.07 -16.85 -11.28
CA THR A 29 1.05 -17.90 -11.21
C THR A 29 0.48 -17.96 -9.80
N ILE A 30 -0.80 -17.59 -9.64
CA ILE A 30 -1.51 -17.64 -8.36
C ILE A 30 -2.61 -18.69 -8.51
N ARG A 31 -2.57 -19.72 -7.65
CA ARG A 31 -3.53 -20.85 -7.67
C ARG A 31 -3.62 -21.54 -9.04
N GLY A 32 -2.50 -21.68 -9.74
CA GLY A 32 -2.41 -22.36 -11.05
C GLY A 32 -2.84 -21.52 -12.26
N ILE A 33 -3.20 -20.26 -12.06
CA ILE A 33 -3.60 -19.33 -13.12
C ILE A 33 -2.54 -18.23 -13.24
N GLU A 34 -2.15 -17.87 -14.46
CA GLU A 34 -1.22 -16.76 -14.69
C GLU A 34 -1.96 -15.43 -14.54
N HIS A 35 -1.39 -14.52 -13.74
CA HIS A 35 -1.90 -13.19 -13.50
C HIS A 35 -0.81 -12.15 -13.77
N THR A 36 -1.20 -11.00 -14.31
CA THR A 36 -0.38 -9.80 -14.25
C THR A 36 -0.59 -9.14 -12.89
N VAL A 37 0.50 -9.03 -12.12
CA VAL A 37 0.51 -8.50 -10.76
C VAL A 37 1.25 -7.17 -10.73
N ILE A 38 0.63 -6.19 -10.05
CA ILE A 38 1.20 -4.88 -9.76
C ILE A 38 1.35 -4.77 -8.24
N LYS A 39 2.58 -4.57 -7.75
CA LYS A 39 2.90 -4.45 -6.33
C LYS A 39 3.23 -2.99 -6.00
N GLY A 40 2.49 -2.41 -5.06
CA GLY A 40 2.78 -1.09 -4.50
C GLY A 40 2.97 -1.18 -3.00
N LYS A 41 3.87 -0.37 -2.45
CA LYS A 41 4.07 -0.21 -1.01
C LYS A 41 3.37 1.05 -0.54
N LEU A 42 2.49 0.92 0.45
CA LEU A 42 1.95 2.09 1.14
C LEU A 42 3.01 2.65 2.09
N THR A 43 3.36 3.92 1.93
CA THR A 43 4.33 4.67 2.74
C THR A 43 3.69 5.58 3.77
N TYR A 44 2.35 5.66 3.78
CA TYR A 44 1.64 6.42 4.79
C TYR A 44 1.83 5.78 6.17
N ILE A 45 2.38 6.57 7.08
CA ILE A 45 2.55 6.23 8.48
C ILE A 45 1.82 7.31 9.28
N PRO A 46 0.73 6.99 10.01
CA PRO A 46 0.02 7.97 10.81
C PRO A 46 0.83 8.36 12.04
N ASP A 47 0.80 9.62 12.46
CA ASP A 47 1.49 10.07 13.69
C ASP A 47 0.76 9.63 14.96
N SER A 48 -0.57 9.52 14.88
CA SER A 48 -1.42 9.08 15.99
C SER A 48 -2.69 8.41 15.47
N CYS A 49 -3.37 7.69 16.36
CA CYS A 49 -4.66 7.08 16.05
C CYS A 49 -5.73 8.18 16.02
N ASP A 50 -6.39 8.36 14.87
CA ASP A 50 -7.50 9.33 14.73
C ASP A 50 -8.66 9.07 15.71
N HIS A 51 -8.78 7.85 16.24
CA HIS A 51 -9.88 7.45 17.14
C HIS A 51 -9.59 7.70 18.63
N CYS A 52 -8.35 7.46 19.10
CA CYS A 52 -8.01 7.58 20.52
C CYS A 52 -6.87 8.56 20.82
N ASN A 53 -6.32 9.23 19.79
CA ASN A 53 -5.15 10.10 19.87
C ASN A 53 -3.90 9.42 20.46
N GLY A 54 -3.88 8.09 20.54
CA GLY A 54 -2.69 7.34 20.92
C GLY A 54 -1.58 7.59 19.93
N GLU A 55 -0.38 7.94 20.42
CA GLU A 55 0.81 8.13 19.60
C GLU A 55 1.18 6.84 18.86
N ASN A 56 1.63 6.96 17.61
CA ASN A 56 2.14 5.84 16.85
C ASN A 56 3.56 5.46 17.32
N LYS A 57 3.63 4.82 18.48
CA LYS A 57 4.86 4.21 18.97
C LYS A 57 5.10 2.91 18.19
N ASP A 58 6.34 2.74 17.73
CA ASP A 58 6.81 1.51 17.06
C ASP A 58 5.97 1.06 15.85
N TYR A 59 5.36 1.99 15.10
CA TYR A 59 4.53 1.71 13.92
C TYR A 59 3.31 0.79 14.20
N MET A 60 2.82 0.77 15.45
CA MET A 60 1.66 -0.04 15.84
C MET A 60 0.34 0.45 15.23
N ILE A 61 0.31 1.68 14.71
CA ILE A 61 -0.87 2.28 14.08
C ILE A 61 -0.68 2.21 12.56
N VAL A 62 -1.48 1.36 11.91
CA VAL A 62 -1.47 1.17 10.44
C VAL A 62 -2.90 1.35 9.92
N LYS A 63 -3.08 2.22 8.93
CA LYS A 63 -4.39 2.57 8.37
C LYS A 63 -4.53 2.01 6.95
N ASN A 64 -4.65 0.69 6.84
CA ASN A 64 -4.96 0.02 5.57
C ASN A 64 -6.37 -0.56 5.64
N GLY A 65 -7.09 -0.60 4.50
CA GLY A 65 -8.52 -0.90 4.36
C GLY A 65 -9.06 -2.24 4.89
N ASN A 66 -8.30 -2.95 5.73
CA ASN A 66 -8.83 -3.86 6.74
C ASN A 66 -7.93 -3.83 7.99
N GLN A 67 -8.60 -3.69 9.13
CA GLN A 67 -8.14 -3.25 10.46
C GLN A 67 -6.94 -4.02 11.05
N ILE A 68 -6.08 -3.33 11.81
CA ILE A 68 -5.32 -3.94 12.92
C ILE A 68 -5.48 -3.08 14.16
N MET A 69 -5.81 -3.77 15.25
CA MET A 69 -6.60 -3.36 16.39
C MET A 69 -5.70 -2.98 17.58
N HIS A 70 -5.89 -1.77 18.11
CA HIS A 70 -5.42 -1.40 19.44
C HIS A 70 -6.14 -2.31 20.46
N LYS A 71 -5.44 -3.28 21.08
CA LYS A 71 -5.96 -3.95 22.28
C LYS A 71 -5.52 -3.17 23.51
N HIS A 72 -6.49 -2.64 24.25
CA HIS A 72 -6.33 -2.31 25.67
C HIS A 72 -6.32 -3.59 26.50
#